data_AF-A0A6N0X386-F1
#
_entry.id   AF-A0A6N0X386-F1
#
_cell.length_a   1.000
_cell.length_b   1.000
_cell.length_c   1.000
_cell.angle_alpha   90.00
_cell.angle_beta   90.00
_cell.angle_gamma   90.00
#
_symmetry.space_group_name_H-M   'P 1'
#
loop_
_entity.id
_entity.type
_entity.pdbx_description
1 polymer ?
#
loop_
_entity_poly.entity_id
_entity_poly.type
_entity_poly.pdbx_seq_one_letter_code
_entity_poly.pdbx_strand_id
1 'polypeptide(L)'
;MPANRANPANLSGADAKALMIEAVAEQAQIPEKRPLFRELPPPSQFPVDALGPLKDAALAIQSRTQAPIEICAQSVLAVATLAVQAHIDVDLPGGGTKPVVNMFVSIAESGERKTSVDKIALASVRDVESQWNRDHKLATADYENRLVAWKTARAGVKKGAVPDMVAALGQIGLEPEAPPHPMLICSDVTPEALALHLEKGRPIAGLFTAEGGILVGGAAFNDESRMRTAALLNSLWDGEPIRRQRVGTGTTFLPGCRCCAHIMMQQVVADRLLGDSMLDGMGMLARMLIVAPESTAGSRLFKRDVPENAAILQAYNNQIAMLLRMEPATNNSRELAPRVLPLDTDASAAWIIFHDQCETAIRKNGELVTIKPFAAKLAEHAGRLAAVLTAYDDPQAQVVPLWAMESGIQLAEHYAMEMLRLHGGAVIPLELRRAQRLLDWWQRREESTLHLANIYQKGPPELRDAKPARAAVKVLIEHGWVERLEPGTEVEGKPRKDVFRLVA
;
A
#
# COMPACT_ATOMS: atom_id res chain seq x y z
N MET A 1 36.00 81.14 -2.99
CA MET A 1 35.98 79.83 -2.32
C MET A 1 34.69 79.13 -2.67
N PRO A 2 34.70 77.87 -3.15
CA PRO A 2 33.46 77.18 -3.53
C PRO A 2 32.70 76.70 -2.28
N ALA A 3 31.38 76.85 -2.31
CA ALA A 3 30.49 76.51 -1.20
C ALA A 3 30.39 74.99 -0.99
N ASN A 4 30.35 74.62 0.29
CA ASN A 4 30.34 73.26 0.83
C ASN A 4 29.07 72.49 0.39
N ARG A 5 29.23 71.31 -0.22
CA ARG A 5 28.13 70.48 -0.77
C ARG A 5 27.37 69.64 0.27
N ALA A 6 27.61 69.83 1.57
CA ALA A 6 26.98 69.05 2.64
C ALA A 6 25.82 69.77 3.36
N ASN A 7 25.19 70.79 2.74
CA ASN A 7 24.01 71.43 3.30
C ASN A 7 22.73 70.97 2.55
N PRO A 8 21.78 70.28 3.20
CA PRO A 8 20.56 69.78 2.57
C PRO A 8 19.64 70.88 2.00
N ALA A 9 19.88 72.15 2.33
CA ALA A 9 19.20 73.30 1.73
C ALA A 9 19.67 73.65 0.30
N ASN A 10 20.72 73.00 -0.22
CA ASN A 10 21.30 73.24 -1.55
C ASN A 10 20.98 72.14 -2.58
N LEU A 11 20.10 71.19 -2.28
CA LEU A 11 19.68 70.14 -3.21
C LEU A 11 18.63 70.68 -4.19
N SER A 12 18.89 70.58 -5.49
CA SER A 12 17.89 70.91 -6.50
C SER A 12 16.81 69.82 -6.57
N GLY A 13 15.63 70.15 -7.11
CA GLY A 13 14.56 69.16 -7.32
C GLY A 13 14.94 67.98 -8.23
N ALA A 14 16.04 68.09 -8.99
CA ALA A 14 16.62 66.99 -9.75
C ALA A 14 17.48 66.05 -8.88
N ASP A 15 18.20 66.59 -7.89
CA ASP A 15 19.04 65.82 -6.97
C ASP A 15 18.20 64.99 -5.98
N ALA A 16 17.06 65.52 -5.53
CA ALA A 16 16.09 64.79 -4.71
C ALA A 16 15.40 63.65 -5.49
N LYS A 17 15.20 63.84 -6.81
CA LYS A 17 14.63 62.82 -7.71
C LYS A 17 15.64 61.71 -8.01
N ALA A 18 16.92 62.05 -8.18
CA ALA A 18 18.00 61.08 -8.35
C ALA A 18 18.21 60.23 -7.08
N LEU A 19 18.21 60.85 -5.89
CA LEU A 19 18.29 60.14 -4.60
C LEU A 19 17.05 59.28 -4.32
N MET A 20 15.85 59.69 -4.72
CA MET A 20 14.65 58.85 -4.64
C MET A 20 14.67 57.69 -5.64
N ILE A 21 15.23 57.88 -6.84
CA ILE A 21 15.37 56.79 -7.83
C ILE A 21 16.44 55.80 -7.37
N GLU A 22 17.55 56.26 -6.79
CA GLU A 22 18.58 55.39 -6.19
C GLU A 22 18.06 54.64 -4.95
N ALA A 23 17.30 55.32 -4.06
CA ALA A 23 16.71 54.67 -2.88
C ALA A 23 15.56 53.69 -3.20
N VAL A 24 14.83 53.91 -4.30
CA VAL A 24 13.81 52.97 -4.80
C VAL A 24 14.45 51.83 -5.60
N ALA A 25 15.60 52.04 -6.25
CA ALA A 25 16.37 51.00 -6.91
C ALA A 25 17.09 50.06 -5.92
N GLU A 26 17.49 50.57 -4.74
CA GLU A 26 18.08 49.75 -3.66
C GLU A 26 17.06 48.91 -2.87
N GLN A 27 15.75 49.11 -3.07
CA GLN A 27 14.68 48.28 -2.50
C GLN A 27 14.02 47.37 -3.56
N ALA A 28 14.76 46.90 -4.55
CA ALA A 28 14.38 45.68 -5.24
C ALA A 28 14.37 44.55 -4.21
N GLN A 29 13.20 44.28 -3.61
CA GLN A 29 12.98 43.17 -2.69
C GLN A 29 13.54 41.92 -3.34
N ILE A 30 14.66 41.42 -2.80
CA ILE A 30 15.14 40.08 -3.13
C ILE A 30 13.95 39.17 -2.86
N PRO A 31 13.43 38.44 -3.87
CA PRO A 31 12.28 37.59 -3.68
C PRO A 31 12.57 36.64 -2.51
N GLU A 32 11.78 36.71 -1.45
CA GLU A 32 11.95 35.81 -0.32
C GLU A 32 11.79 34.37 -0.85
N LYS A 33 12.87 33.58 -0.76
CA LYS A 33 12.90 32.20 -1.23
C LYS A 33 11.93 31.38 -0.40
N ARG A 34 10.78 31.06 -0.97
CA ARG A 34 9.76 30.26 -0.32
C ARG A 34 9.96 28.79 -0.69
N PRO A 35 10.06 27.86 0.29
CA PRO A 35 10.11 26.43 -0.01
C PRO A 35 8.99 26.04 -0.98
N LEU A 36 9.29 25.14 -1.92
CA LEU A 36 8.31 24.71 -2.94
C LEU A 36 7.16 23.92 -2.31
N PHE A 37 7.47 23.16 -1.28
CA PHE A 37 6.52 22.46 -0.42
C PHE A 37 7.20 22.20 0.93
N ARG A 38 6.40 21.83 1.93
CA ARG A 38 6.94 21.37 3.21
C ARG A 38 7.50 19.95 3.01
N GLU A 39 8.78 19.76 3.27
CA GLU A 39 9.36 18.41 3.28
C GLU A 39 8.65 17.55 4.32
N LEU A 40 8.34 16.32 3.92
CA LEU A 40 7.89 15.30 4.85
C LEU A 40 9.01 15.06 5.87
N PRO A 41 8.70 14.98 7.17
CA PRO A 41 9.69 14.49 8.12
C PRO A 41 10.13 13.08 7.70
N PRO A 42 11.36 12.65 8.05
CA PRO A 42 11.80 11.28 7.77
C PRO A 42 10.84 10.29 8.44
N PRO A 43 10.65 9.09 7.86
CA PRO A 43 9.86 8.05 8.48
C PRO A 43 10.45 7.68 9.83
N SER A 44 9.58 7.37 10.80
CA SER A 44 10.02 6.81 12.09
C SER A 44 10.69 5.46 11.87
N GLN A 45 11.65 5.10 12.71
CA GLN A 45 12.28 3.78 12.66
C GLN A 45 11.23 2.66 12.80
N PHE A 46 11.30 1.66 11.92
CA PHE A 46 10.42 0.49 12.00
C PHE A 46 10.70 -0.34 13.27
N PRO A 47 9.68 -0.73 14.04
CA PRO A 47 9.84 -1.52 15.26
C PRO A 47 10.09 -2.99 14.91
N VAL A 48 11.30 -3.32 14.47
CA VAL A 48 11.67 -4.67 14.00
C VAL A 48 11.45 -5.74 15.07
N ASP A 49 11.66 -5.40 16.34
CA ASP A 49 11.45 -6.33 17.47
C ASP A 49 9.97 -6.71 17.63
N ALA A 50 9.05 -5.82 17.26
CA ALA A 50 7.60 -6.07 17.29
C ALA A 50 7.13 -7.05 16.20
N LEU A 51 8.01 -7.53 15.34
CA LEU A 51 7.70 -8.66 14.45
C LEU A 51 7.70 -10.01 15.19
N GLY A 52 8.20 -10.05 16.42
CA GLY A 52 8.28 -11.26 17.24
C GLY A 52 8.86 -12.44 16.46
N PRO A 53 8.11 -13.54 16.26
CA PRO A 53 8.58 -14.75 15.56
C PRO A 53 8.92 -14.53 14.08
N LEU A 54 8.44 -13.44 13.46
CA LEU A 54 8.72 -13.12 12.04
C LEU A 54 9.98 -12.27 11.86
N LYS A 55 10.58 -11.77 12.95
CA LYS A 55 11.73 -10.86 12.94
C LYS A 55 12.90 -11.41 12.12
N ASP A 56 13.32 -12.63 12.41
CA ASP A 56 14.51 -13.22 11.80
C ASP A 56 14.32 -13.42 10.30
N ALA A 57 13.10 -13.80 9.88
CA ALA A 57 12.76 -13.92 8.46
C ALA A 57 12.84 -12.57 7.75
N ALA A 58 12.27 -11.50 8.34
CA ALA A 58 12.35 -10.16 7.78
C ALA A 58 13.81 -9.67 7.64
N LEU A 59 14.63 -9.87 8.68
CA LEU A 59 16.05 -9.51 8.67
C LEU A 59 16.87 -10.34 7.68
N ALA A 60 16.59 -11.64 7.52
CA ALA A 60 17.24 -12.49 6.53
C ALA A 60 16.90 -12.06 5.10
N ILE A 61 15.64 -11.69 4.83
CA ILE A 61 15.25 -11.12 3.52
C ILE A 61 15.92 -9.77 3.29
N GLN A 62 15.96 -8.91 4.31
CA GLN A 62 16.63 -7.61 4.23
C GLN A 62 18.13 -7.79 3.94
N SER A 63 18.79 -8.71 4.63
CA SER A 63 20.21 -9.03 4.44
C SER A 63 20.52 -9.46 3.00
N ARG A 64 19.65 -10.31 2.42
CA ARG A 64 19.79 -10.80 1.02
C ARG A 64 19.48 -9.77 -0.04
N THR A 65 18.43 -8.98 0.15
CA THR A 65 17.90 -8.08 -0.88
C THR A 65 18.46 -6.67 -0.76
N GLN A 66 18.92 -6.30 0.44
CA GLN A 66 19.28 -4.95 0.84
C GLN A 66 18.13 -3.95 0.60
N ALA A 67 16.88 -4.42 0.65
CA ALA A 67 15.68 -3.61 0.59
C ALA A 67 15.43 -2.90 1.94
N PRO A 68 14.59 -1.86 1.99
CA PRO A 68 14.12 -1.31 3.25
C PRO A 68 13.47 -2.38 4.14
N ILE A 69 13.72 -2.33 5.45
CA ILE A 69 13.23 -3.34 6.40
C ILE A 69 11.70 -3.35 6.46
N GLU A 70 11.07 -2.20 6.26
CA GLU A 70 9.64 -1.98 6.25
C GLU A 70 8.95 -2.84 5.19
N ILE A 71 9.54 -2.93 3.99
CA ILE A 71 9.03 -3.76 2.89
C ILE A 71 9.22 -5.24 3.24
N CYS A 72 10.37 -5.63 3.77
CA CYS A 72 10.63 -7.00 4.21
C CYS A 72 9.65 -7.45 5.31
N ALA A 73 9.42 -6.58 6.29
CA ALA A 73 8.49 -6.78 7.39
C ALA A 73 7.04 -6.92 6.89
N GLN A 74 6.58 -6.02 6.02
CA GLN A 74 5.24 -6.13 5.42
C GLN A 74 5.07 -7.41 4.62
N SER A 75 6.05 -7.81 3.82
CA SER A 75 5.97 -9.05 3.05
C SER A 75 5.82 -10.27 3.95
N VAL A 76 6.60 -10.40 5.04
CA VAL A 76 6.46 -11.55 5.95
C VAL A 76 5.17 -11.51 6.77
N LEU A 77 4.71 -10.33 7.21
CA LEU A 77 3.42 -10.15 7.90
C LEU A 77 2.24 -10.51 6.99
N ALA A 78 2.28 -10.10 5.72
CA ALA A 78 1.24 -10.42 4.75
C ALA A 78 1.18 -11.91 4.44
N VAL A 79 2.33 -12.58 4.31
CA VAL A 79 2.37 -14.03 4.07
C VAL A 79 1.94 -14.82 5.31
N ALA A 80 2.35 -14.39 6.51
CA ALA A 80 1.84 -14.99 7.75
C ALA A 80 0.32 -14.82 7.86
N THR A 81 -0.20 -13.62 7.56
CA THR A 81 -1.64 -13.35 7.51
C THR A 81 -2.34 -14.28 6.51
N LEU A 82 -1.80 -14.45 5.30
CA LEU A 82 -2.34 -15.34 4.29
C LEU A 82 -2.45 -16.78 4.79
N ALA A 83 -1.45 -17.24 5.54
CA ALA A 83 -1.37 -18.60 6.05
C ALA A 83 -2.32 -18.87 7.23
N VAL A 84 -2.66 -17.86 8.03
CA VAL A 84 -3.46 -18.03 9.26
C VAL A 84 -4.91 -17.55 9.15
N GLN A 85 -5.25 -16.66 8.20
CA GLN A 85 -6.58 -16.04 8.09
C GLN A 85 -7.75 -17.03 7.92
N ALA A 86 -7.46 -18.26 7.49
CA ALA A 86 -8.45 -19.32 7.34
C ALA A 86 -8.81 -20.02 8.65
N HIS A 87 -7.92 -19.92 9.65
CA HIS A 87 -7.89 -20.80 10.82
C HIS A 87 -8.34 -20.09 12.08
N ILE A 88 -8.12 -18.78 12.16
CA ILE A 88 -8.40 -18.00 13.36
C ILE A 88 -9.15 -16.70 13.08
N ASP A 89 -10.00 -16.33 14.02
CA ASP A 89 -10.52 -14.98 14.24
C ASP A 89 -10.06 -14.52 15.64
N VAL A 90 -10.09 -13.21 15.94
CA VAL A 90 -9.73 -12.65 17.26
C VAL A 90 -10.94 -12.03 17.94
N ASP A 91 -11.13 -12.27 19.23
CA ASP A 91 -12.18 -11.62 20.02
C ASP A 91 -11.62 -10.41 20.77
N LEU A 92 -12.16 -9.23 20.47
CA LEU A 92 -11.71 -7.97 21.04
C LEU A 92 -12.72 -7.43 22.06
N PRO A 93 -12.27 -6.92 23.24
CA PRO A 93 -13.15 -6.35 24.25
C PRO A 93 -14.06 -5.27 23.66
N GLY A 94 -15.39 -5.49 23.71
CA GLY A 94 -16.39 -4.57 23.17
C GLY A 94 -16.48 -4.49 21.63
N GLY A 95 -15.42 -4.86 20.91
CA GLY A 95 -15.38 -4.92 19.45
C GLY A 95 -15.92 -6.21 18.83
N GLY A 96 -16.01 -7.27 19.65
CA GLY A 96 -16.45 -8.61 19.26
C GLY A 96 -15.43 -9.35 18.39
N THR A 97 -15.88 -10.43 17.78
CA THR A 97 -15.05 -11.28 16.91
C THR A 97 -14.73 -10.58 15.59
N LYS A 98 -13.44 -10.49 15.27
CA LYS A 98 -12.89 -9.91 14.03
C LYS A 98 -12.07 -10.95 13.27
N PRO A 99 -12.17 -11.02 11.94
CA PRO A 99 -11.26 -11.84 11.16
C PRO A 99 -9.84 -11.29 11.23
N VAL A 100 -8.81 -12.12 11.11
CA VAL A 100 -7.41 -11.64 11.08
C VAL A 100 -6.96 -11.20 9.68
N VAL A 101 -7.90 -10.75 8.84
CA VAL A 101 -7.62 -10.21 7.51
C VAL A 101 -6.95 -8.84 7.66
N ASN A 102 -5.78 -8.67 7.04
CA ASN A 102 -5.03 -7.42 7.02
C ASN A 102 -4.73 -6.98 5.58
N MET A 103 -4.65 -5.66 5.37
CA MET A 103 -4.28 -5.05 4.10
C MET A 103 -3.00 -4.23 4.27
N PHE A 104 -1.90 -4.76 3.76
CA PHE A 104 -0.58 -4.14 3.82
C PHE A 104 -0.30 -3.38 2.53
N VAL A 105 0.19 -2.15 2.65
CA VAL A 105 0.55 -1.30 1.51
C VAL A 105 1.98 -0.79 1.66
N SER A 106 2.81 -1.05 0.67
CA SER A 106 4.20 -0.56 0.61
C SER A 106 4.37 0.44 -0.54
N ILE A 107 4.75 1.66 -0.21
CA ILE A 107 5.06 2.72 -1.18
C ILE A 107 6.58 2.77 -1.32
N ALA A 108 7.09 2.44 -2.51
CA ALA A 108 8.52 2.50 -2.78
C ALA A 108 8.81 2.82 -4.25
N GLU A 109 9.98 3.39 -4.52
CA GLU A 109 10.39 3.72 -5.88
C GLU A 109 10.59 2.48 -6.77
N SER A 110 10.76 2.71 -8.07
CA SER A 110 11.21 1.65 -8.98
C SER A 110 12.62 1.19 -8.59
N GLY A 111 12.86 -0.12 -8.58
CA GLY A 111 14.17 -0.66 -8.25
C GLY A 111 14.43 -0.88 -6.75
N GLU A 112 13.48 -0.61 -5.85
CA GLU A 112 13.56 -0.90 -4.40
C GLU A 112 13.36 -2.38 -4.04
N ARG A 113 13.65 -3.30 -4.96
CA ARG A 113 13.63 -4.76 -4.73
C ARG A 113 12.29 -5.32 -4.24
N LYS A 114 11.18 -4.57 -4.29
CA LYS A 114 9.79 -5.00 -4.00
C LYS A 114 9.49 -6.45 -4.44
N THR A 115 9.61 -6.71 -5.74
CA THR A 115 9.35 -8.04 -6.32
C THR A 115 10.33 -9.12 -5.82
N SER A 116 11.57 -8.75 -5.51
CA SER A 116 12.57 -9.69 -4.98
C SER A 116 12.26 -10.09 -3.54
N VAL A 117 11.85 -9.14 -2.70
CA VAL A 117 11.40 -9.38 -1.32
C VAL A 117 10.20 -10.33 -1.33
N ASP A 118 9.15 -9.99 -2.08
CA ASP A 118 7.95 -10.82 -2.20
C ASP A 118 8.25 -12.19 -2.80
N LYS A 119 9.22 -12.28 -3.72
CA LYS A 119 9.63 -13.58 -4.26
C LYS A 119 10.14 -14.51 -3.16
N ILE A 120 10.96 -14.01 -2.24
CA ILE A 120 11.52 -14.78 -1.13
C ILE A 120 10.45 -15.09 -0.08
N ALA A 121 9.66 -14.09 0.33
CA ALA A 121 8.62 -14.27 1.35
C ALA A 121 7.52 -15.26 0.92
N LEU A 122 7.15 -15.27 -0.37
CA LEU A 122 6.12 -16.16 -0.94
C LEU A 122 6.63 -17.52 -1.42
N ALA A 123 7.92 -17.87 -1.20
CA ALA A 123 8.51 -19.07 -1.78
C ALA A 123 7.71 -20.34 -1.45
N SER A 124 7.46 -20.59 -0.17
CA SER A 124 6.64 -21.72 0.31
C SER A 124 5.19 -21.67 -0.17
N VAL A 125 4.59 -20.47 -0.27
CA VAL A 125 3.22 -20.31 -0.79
C VAL A 125 3.12 -20.82 -2.23
N ARG A 126 4.07 -20.44 -3.09
CA ARG A 126 4.13 -20.89 -4.49
C ARG A 126 4.39 -22.38 -4.61
N ASP A 127 5.19 -22.96 -3.70
CA ASP A 127 5.43 -24.39 -3.65
C ASP A 127 4.16 -25.17 -3.29
N VAL A 128 3.38 -24.67 -2.32
CA VAL A 128 2.08 -25.23 -1.94
C VAL A 128 1.06 -25.09 -3.07
N GLU A 129 0.92 -23.92 -3.70
CA GLU A 129 0.05 -23.74 -4.88
C GLU A 129 0.44 -24.70 -6.02
N SER A 130 1.74 -24.90 -6.25
CA SER A 130 2.24 -25.83 -7.26
C SER A 130 1.87 -27.28 -6.95
N GLN A 131 1.89 -27.67 -5.66
CA GLN A 131 1.42 -28.99 -5.22
C GLN A 131 -0.10 -29.11 -5.42
N TRP A 132 -0.88 -28.15 -4.95
CA TRP A 132 -2.33 -28.14 -5.15
C TRP A 132 -2.72 -28.19 -6.61
N ASN A 133 -1.96 -27.54 -7.50
CA ASN A 133 -2.22 -27.59 -8.93
C ASN A 133 -1.98 -28.99 -9.53
N ARG A 134 -0.99 -29.74 -9.01
CA ARG A 134 -0.80 -31.15 -9.39
C ARG A 134 -1.96 -32.01 -8.91
N ASP A 135 -2.37 -31.84 -7.66
CA ASP A 135 -3.47 -32.62 -7.05
C ASP A 135 -4.81 -32.30 -7.72
N HIS A 136 -5.06 -31.03 -8.04
CA HIS A 136 -6.25 -30.57 -8.75
C HIS A 136 -6.37 -31.23 -10.14
N LYS A 137 -5.28 -31.36 -10.90
CA LYS A 137 -5.33 -32.03 -12.21
C LYS A 137 -5.78 -33.49 -12.11
N LEU A 138 -5.31 -34.21 -11.10
CA LEU A 138 -5.72 -35.58 -10.84
C LEU A 138 -7.20 -35.65 -10.41
N ALA A 139 -7.61 -34.78 -9.49
CA ALA A 139 -8.98 -34.71 -8.99
C ALA A 139 -9.99 -34.29 -10.08
N THR A 140 -9.59 -33.42 -11.01
CA THR A 140 -10.45 -32.97 -12.12
C THR A 140 -10.75 -34.12 -13.08
N ALA A 141 -9.76 -34.97 -13.39
CA ALA A 141 -9.99 -36.14 -14.24
C ALA A 141 -10.99 -37.14 -13.60
N ASP A 142 -10.87 -37.38 -12.29
CA ASP A 142 -11.85 -38.19 -11.55
C ASP A 142 -13.25 -37.55 -11.55
N TYR A 143 -13.31 -36.25 -11.28
CA TYR A 143 -14.57 -35.48 -11.32
C TYR A 143 -15.26 -35.55 -12.69
N GLU A 144 -14.52 -35.37 -13.79
CA GLU A 144 -15.07 -35.44 -15.15
C GLU A 144 -15.68 -36.82 -15.43
N ASN A 145 -15.02 -37.90 -15.01
CA ASN A 145 -15.55 -39.26 -15.13
C ASN A 145 -16.85 -39.43 -14.33
N ARG A 146 -16.86 -38.99 -13.06
CA ARG A 146 -18.06 -39.03 -12.21
C ARG A 146 -19.20 -38.20 -12.79
N LEU A 147 -18.89 -37.03 -13.35
CA LEU A 147 -19.87 -36.14 -13.96
C LEU A 147 -20.50 -36.77 -15.21
N VAL A 148 -19.71 -37.41 -16.07
CA VAL A 148 -20.21 -38.12 -17.25
C VAL A 148 -21.10 -39.29 -16.84
N ALA A 149 -20.68 -40.09 -15.85
CA ALA A 149 -21.49 -41.18 -15.31
C ALA A 149 -22.84 -40.69 -14.76
N TRP A 150 -22.81 -39.62 -13.94
CA TRP A 150 -24.01 -39.01 -13.37
C TRP A 150 -24.94 -38.44 -14.44
N LYS A 151 -24.42 -37.68 -15.43
CA LYS A 151 -25.21 -37.13 -16.54
C LYS A 151 -25.86 -38.23 -17.38
N THR A 152 -25.11 -39.31 -17.64
CA THR A 152 -25.60 -40.47 -18.41
C THR A 152 -26.71 -41.20 -17.66
N ALA A 153 -26.54 -41.47 -16.36
CA ALA A 153 -27.56 -42.10 -15.52
C ALA A 153 -28.86 -41.27 -15.49
N ARG A 154 -28.76 -39.95 -15.31
CA ARG A 154 -29.94 -39.06 -15.31
C ARG A 154 -30.61 -38.99 -16.68
N ALA A 155 -29.84 -38.98 -17.77
CA ALA A 155 -30.39 -39.03 -19.12
C ALA A 155 -31.12 -40.35 -19.40
N GLY A 156 -30.61 -41.47 -18.87
CA GLY A 156 -31.26 -42.79 -18.94
C GLY A 156 -32.64 -42.78 -18.28
N VAL A 157 -32.75 -42.27 -17.05
CA VAL A 157 -34.04 -42.13 -16.35
C VAL A 157 -35.02 -41.24 -17.12
N LYS A 158 -34.54 -40.11 -17.69
CA LYS A 158 -35.38 -39.22 -18.50
C LYS A 158 -35.93 -39.89 -19.75
N LYS A 159 -35.15 -40.76 -20.40
CA LYS A 159 -35.56 -41.49 -21.61
C LYS A 159 -36.44 -42.70 -21.31
N GLY A 160 -36.29 -43.32 -20.14
CA GLY A 160 -36.98 -44.55 -19.76
C GLY A 160 -38.46 -44.40 -19.35
N ALA A 161 -39.02 -43.18 -19.37
CA ALA A 161 -40.41 -42.89 -18.98
C ALA A 161 -40.84 -43.57 -17.66
N VAL A 162 -39.97 -43.48 -16.64
CA VAL A 162 -40.16 -44.17 -15.36
C VAL A 162 -41.38 -43.59 -14.61
N PRO A 163 -42.25 -44.43 -14.00
CA PRO A 163 -43.49 -43.99 -13.36
C PRO A 163 -43.32 -42.90 -12.29
N ASP A 164 -42.22 -42.96 -11.53
CA ASP A 164 -41.81 -41.91 -10.58
C ASP A 164 -40.39 -41.44 -10.90
N MET A 165 -40.31 -40.45 -11.79
CA MET A 165 -39.05 -39.87 -12.24
C MET A 165 -38.29 -39.15 -11.11
N VAL A 166 -39.00 -38.58 -10.13
CA VAL A 166 -38.38 -37.82 -9.04
C VAL A 166 -37.64 -38.76 -8.10
N ALA A 167 -38.28 -39.85 -7.68
CA ALA A 167 -37.63 -40.87 -6.83
C ALA A 167 -36.44 -41.52 -7.56
N ALA A 168 -36.59 -41.84 -8.85
CA ALA A 168 -35.51 -42.43 -9.65
C ALA A 168 -34.31 -41.49 -9.82
N LEU A 169 -34.53 -40.18 -10.00
CA LEU A 169 -33.44 -39.20 -10.01
C LEU A 169 -32.81 -39.01 -8.62
N GLY A 170 -33.59 -39.14 -7.55
CA GLY A 170 -33.10 -39.10 -6.17
C GLY A 170 -32.13 -40.23 -5.84
N GLN A 171 -32.35 -41.44 -6.38
CA GLN A 171 -31.46 -42.59 -6.19
C GLN A 171 -30.08 -42.44 -6.86
N ILE A 172 -29.98 -41.62 -7.92
CA ILE A 172 -28.69 -41.32 -8.58
C ILE A 172 -27.82 -40.40 -7.70
N GLY A 173 -28.45 -39.62 -6.82
CA GLY A 173 -27.79 -38.66 -5.95
C GLY A 173 -27.49 -37.31 -6.60
N LEU A 174 -26.76 -36.48 -5.85
CA LEU A 174 -26.41 -35.10 -6.23
C LEU A 174 -25.39 -35.08 -7.37
N GLU A 175 -25.34 -33.96 -8.09
CA GLU A 175 -24.28 -33.71 -9.08
C GLU A 175 -22.93 -33.76 -8.36
N PRO A 176 -21.92 -34.48 -8.91
CA PRO A 176 -20.57 -34.47 -8.38
C PRO A 176 -20.07 -33.03 -8.20
N GLU A 177 -19.38 -32.74 -7.12
CA GLU A 177 -18.76 -31.43 -6.92
C GLU A 177 -17.39 -31.37 -7.60
N ALA A 178 -17.13 -30.26 -8.29
CA ALA A 178 -15.82 -30.00 -8.87
C ALA A 178 -14.77 -29.77 -7.77
N PRO A 179 -13.52 -30.24 -7.96
CA PRO A 179 -12.45 -29.93 -7.03
C PRO A 179 -12.20 -28.40 -7.00
N PRO A 180 -11.86 -27.83 -5.84
CA PRO A 180 -11.61 -26.40 -5.72
C PRO A 180 -10.42 -26.00 -6.59
N HIS A 181 -10.50 -24.80 -7.16
CA HIS A 181 -9.39 -24.20 -7.91
C HIS A 181 -8.14 -24.09 -7.00
N PRO A 182 -6.93 -24.44 -7.50
CA PRO A 182 -5.75 -24.60 -6.65
C PRO A 182 -5.02 -23.28 -6.32
N MET A 183 -5.39 -22.17 -6.96
CA MET A 183 -4.77 -20.87 -6.76
C MET A 183 -5.17 -20.26 -5.41
N LEU A 184 -4.24 -19.55 -4.80
CA LEU A 184 -4.38 -18.80 -3.55
C LEU A 184 -3.98 -17.34 -3.76
N ILE A 185 -2.94 -17.09 -4.56
CA ILE A 185 -2.44 -15.76 -4.85
C ILE A 185 -3.19 -15.18 -6.07
N CYS A 186 -3.80 -14.02 -5.86
CA CYS A 186 -4.38 -13.18 -6.91
C CYS A 186 -3.52 -11.92 -7.08
N SER A 187 -3.13 -11.54 -8.30
CA SER A 187 -2.25 -10.37 -8.52
C SER A 187 -2.86 -9.26 -9.38
N ASP A 188 -3.79 -9.60 -10.27
CA ASP A 188 -4.50 -8.65 -11.12
C ASP A 188 -5.89 -9.23 -11.43
N VAL A 189 -6.82 -9.02 -10.51
CA VAL A 189 -8.18 -9.58 -10.59
C VAL A 189 -9.20 -8.47 -10.48
N THR A 190 -10.25 -8.54 -11.29
CA THR A 190 -11.44 -7.70 -11.10
C THR A 190 -12.17 -8.11 -9.81
N PRO A 191 -12.96 -7.23 -9.19
CA PRO A 191 -13.77 -7.62 -8.03
C PRO A 191 -14.74 -8.77 -8.37
N GLU A 192 -15.21 -8.82 -9.62
CA GLU A 192 -16.01 -9.92 -10.16
C GLU A 192 -15.26 -11.25 -10.13
N ALA A 193 -14.00 -11.27 -10.57
CA ALA A 193 -13.17 -12.46 -10.64
C ALA A 193 -12.73 -12.92 -9.25
N LEU A 194 -12.43 -11.99 -8.34
CA LEU A 194 -12.12 -12.32 -6.95
C LEU A 194 -13.31 -12.96 -6.23
N ALA A 195 -14.52 -12.40 -6.39
CA ALA A 195 -15.72 -13.01 -5.82
C ALA A 195 -16.00 -14.40 -6.41
N LEU A 196 -15.80 -14.58 -7.73
CA LEU A 196 -15.96 -15.89 -8.36
C LEU A 196 -14.91 -16.90 -7.87
N HIS A 197 -13.68 -16.44 -7.65
CA HIS A 197 -12.60 -17.24 -7.08
C HIS A 197 -12.97 -17.75 -5.68
N LEU A 198 -13.50 -16.88 -4.82
CA LEU A 198 -13.94 -17.23 -3.47
C LEU A 198 -15.19 -18.13 -3.46
N GLU A 199 -16.04 -18.04 -4.50
CA GLU A 199 -17.22 -18.91 -4.65
C GLU A 199 -16.88 -20.31 -5.16
N LYS A 200 -16.08 -20.41 -6.23
CA LYS A 200 -15.83 -21.68 -6.95
C LYS A 200 -14.50 -22.34 -6.56
N GLY A 201 -13.57 -21.55 -6.04
CA GLY A 201 -12.26 -22.00 -5.59
C GLY A 201 -12.27 -22.35 -4.11
N ARG A 202 -11.29 -21.83 -3.40
CA ARG A 202 -11.21 -21.91 -1.94
C ARG A 202 -11.86 -20.64 -1.35
N PRO A 203 -12.45 -20.69 -0.15
CA PRO A 203 -12.98 -19.50 0.52
C PRO A 203 -11.87 -18.59 1.09
N ILE A 204 -10.64 -18.75 0.60
CA ILE A 204 -9.43 -18.04 1.02
C ILE A 204 -8.68 -17.53 -0.21
N ALA A 205 -8.14 -16.31 -0.12
CA ALA A 205 -7.27 -15.74 -1.13
C ALA A 205 -6.24 -14.78 -0.51
N GLY A 206 -5.20 -14.45 -1.27
CA GLY A 206 -4.27 -13.38 -0.97
C GLY A 206 -4.11 -12.49 -2.19
N LEU A 207 -4.44 -11.20 -2.07
CA LEU A 207 -4.20 -10.23 -3.13
C LEU A 207 -2.75 -9.68 -3.03
N PHE A 208 -1.82 -10.22 -3.82
CA PHE A 208 -0.40 -9.81 -3.81
C PHE A 208 -0.03 -9.17 -5.15
N THR A 209 0.33 -7.88 -5.13
CA THR A 209 0.72 -7.13 -6.33
C THR A 209 1.88 -6.17 -6.08
N ALA A 210 2.78 -6.05 -7.06
CA ALA A 210 3.95 -5.17 -6.98
C ALA A 210 3.75 -3.79 -7.62
N GLU A 211 2.61 -3.55 -8.28
CA GLU A 211 2.35 -2.34 -9.07
C GLU A 211 1.16 -1.51 -8.57
N GLY A 212 0.32 -2.05 -7.69
CA GLY A 212 -0.80 -1.33 -7.09
C GLY A 212 -1.97 -1.02 -8.04
N GLY A 213 -1.88 -1.40 -9.32
CA GLY A 213 -2.84 -1.06 -10.36
C GLY A 213 -4.30 -1.43 -10.04
N ILE A 214 -4.53 -2.42 -9.18
CA ILE A 214 -5.86 -2.87 -8.77
C ILE A 214 -6.68 -1.80 -8.01
N LEU A 215 -6.03 -0.85 -7.33
CA LEU A 215 -6.71 0.23 -6.58
C LEU A 215 -6.78 1.57 -7.34
N VAL A 216 -5.99 1.71 -8.39
CA VAL A 216 -5.63 3.02 -8.96
C VAL A 216 -5.63 3.06 -10.49
N GLY A 217 -5.91 1.92 -11.12
CA GLY A 217 -6.31 1.81 -12.52
C GLY A 217 -5.19 1.39 -13.47
N GLY A 218 -5.31 0.18 -14.03
CA GLY A 218 -4.76 -0.14 -15.36
C GLY A 218 -5.62 0.49 -16.46
N ALA A 219 -5.16 0.45 -17.72
CA ALA A 219 -5.80 1.08 -18.90
C ALA A 219 -7.26 0.65 -19.20
N ALA A 220 -7.87 -0.22 -18.37
CA ALA A 220 -9.22 -0.77 -18.52
C ALA A 220 -10.15 -0.49 -17.31
N PHE A 221 -9.77 0.35 -16.35
CA PHE A 221 -10.58 0.61 -15.14
C PHE A 221 -11.21 2.01 -15.12
N ASN A 222 -12.56 2.05 -15.01
CA ASN A 222 -13.33 3.26 -14.70
C ASN A 222 -13.52 3.42 -13.18
N ASP A 223 -13.91 4.61 -12.72
CA ASP A 223 -14.09 4.92 -11.28
C ASP A 223 -15.05 3.95 -10.56
N GLU A 224 -16.09 3.50 -11.25
CA GLU A 224 -17.06 2.51 -10.74
C GLU A 224 -16.39 1.18 -10.34
N SER A 225 -15.42 0.71 -11.13
CA SER A 225 -14.73 -0.55 -10.84
C SER A 225 -13.79 -0.41 -9.64
N ARG A 226 -13.16 0.77 -9.47
CA ARG A 226 -12.34 1.07 -8.30
C ARG A 226 -13.16 1.10 -7.01
N MET A 227 -14.33 1.73 -7.04
CA MET A 227 -15.28 1.72 -5.91
C MET A 227 -15.69 0.30 -5.52
N ARG A 228 -16.03 -0.54 -6.50
CA ARG A 228 -16.43 -1.93 -6.23
C ARG A 228 -15.30 -2.75 -5.63
N THR A 229 -14.06 -2.56 -6.10
CA THR A 229 -12.87 -3.19 -5.50
C THR A 229 -12.69 -2.76 -4.05
N ALA A 230 -12.75 -1.45 -3.77
CA ALA A 230 -12.61 -0.93 -2.40
C ALA A 230 -13.73 -1.43 -1.47
N ALA A 231 -14.98 -1.43 -1.94
CA ALA A 231 -16.10 -1.97 -1.18
C ALA A 231 -15.93 -3.47 -0.88
N LEU A 232 -15.50 -4.26 -1.86
CA LEU A 232 -15.23 -5.69 -1.68
C LEU A 232 -14.14 -5.93 -0.65
N LEU A 233 -13.02 -5.21 -0.74
CA LEU A 233 -11.89 -5.34 0.20
C LEU A 233 -12.26 -4.88 1.62
N ASN A 234 -13.07 -3.82 1.76
CA ASN A 234 -13.60 -3.39 3.05
C ASN A 234 -14.49 -4.46 3.68
N SER A 235 -15.44 -5.04 2.92
CA SER A 235 -16.30 -6.13 3.42
C SER A 235 -15.48 -7.35 3.83
N LEU A 236 -14.44 -7.72 3.05
CA LEU A 236 -13.54 -8.82 3.38
C LEU A 236 -12.73 -8.56 4.66
N TRP A 237 -12.27 -7.32 4.86
CA TRP A 237 -11.59 -6.92 6.09
C TRP A 237 -12.56 -6.93 7.29
N ASP A 238 -13.80 -6.46 7.13
CA ASP A 238 -14.82 -6.46 8.19
C ASP A 238 -15.36 -7.89 8.47
N GLY A 239 -15.12 -8.86 7.58
CA GLY A 239 -15.64 -10.23 7.69
C GLY A 239 -17.09 -10.37 7.22
N GLU A 240 -17.61 -9.37 6.50
CA GLU A 240 -18.97 -9.38 5.99
C GLU A 240 -19.14 -10.35 4.81
N PRO A 241 -20.32 -10.99 4.68
CA PRO A 241 -20.62 -11.81 3.52
C PRO A 241 -20.57 -11.02 2.22
N ILE A 242 -20.00 -11.62 1.17
CA ILE A 242 -20.05 -11.04 -0.17
C ILE A 242 -21.47 -11.22 -0.72
N ARG A 243 -22.16 -10.11 -0.97
CA ARG A 243 -23.53 -10.07 -1.52
C ARG A 243 -23.49 -9.54 -2.94
N ARG A 244 -23.98 -10.33 -3.90
CA ARG A 244 -24.10 -9.90 -5.30
C ARG A 244 -25.43 -10.30 -5.87
N GLN A 245 -26.06 -9.38 -6.58
CA GLN A 245 -27.27 -9.65 -7.35
C GLN A 245 -26.98 -9.32 -8.81
N ARG A 246 -27.19 -10.28 -9.70
CA ARG A 246 -26.99 -10.10 -11.13
C ARG A 246 -28.22 -10.55 -11.90
N VAL A 247 -28.67 -9.69 -12.81
CA VAL A 247 -29.74 -10.03 -13.76
C VAL A 247 -29.27 -11.24 -14.59
N GLY A 248 -30.08 -12.30 -14.63
CA GLY A 248 -29.84 -13.51 -15.42
C GLY A 248 -28.97 -14.60 -14.77
N THR A 249 -28.12 -14.29 -13.78
CA THR A 249 -27.26 -15.28 -13.09
C THR A 249 -27.66 -15.56 -11.64
N GLY A 250 -28.59 -14.78 -11.08
CA GLY A 250 -29.14 -15.00 -9.74
C GLY A 250 -28.45 -14.17 -8.65
N THR A 251 -28.63 -14.59 -7.41
CA THR A 251 -28.05 -13.95 -6.21
C THR A 251 -26.93 -14.82 -5.66
N THR A 252 -25.77 -14.22 -5.42
CA THR A 252 -24.61 -14.85 -4.76
C THR A 252 -24.50 -14.32 -3.33
N PHE A 253 -24.43 -15.22 -2.35
CA PHE A 253 -24.20 -14.93 -0.95
C PHE A 253 -23.04 -15.81 -0.45
N LEU A 254 -21.89 -15.20 -0.16
CA LEU A 254 -20.68 -15.91 0.26
C LEU A 254 -20.27 -15.45 1.67
N PRO A 255 -20.74 -16.13 2.73
CA PRO A 255 -20.28 -15.86 4.08
C PRO A 255 -18.92 -16.54 4.35
N GLY A 256 -18.21 -16.02 5.35
CA GLY A 256 -16.95 -16.59 5.83
C GLY A 256 -15.85 -16.74 4.77
N CYS A 257 -15.78 -15.84 3.80
CA CYS A 257 -14.61 -15.74 2.93
C CYS A 257 -13.50 -14.92 3.61
N ARG A 258 -12.24 -15.18 3.25
CA ARG A 258 -11.07 -14.46 3.77
C ARG A 258 -10.15 -14.05 2.62
N CYS A 259 -9.74 -12.79 2.60
CA CYS A 259 -8.79 -12.30 1.61
C CYS A 259 -7.95 -11.15 2.17
N CYS A 260 -6.72 -11.45 2.56
CA CYS A 260 -5.72 -10.46 2.91
C CYS A 260 -5.12 -9.82 1.65
N ALA A 261 -4.47 -8.67 1.80
CA ALA A 261 -3.82 -7.98 0.70
C ALA A 261 -2.40 -7.53 1.04
N HIS A 262 -1.50 -7.64 0.07
CA HIS A 262 -0.19 -7.00 0.05
C HIS A 262 -0.04 -6.24 -1.27
N ILE A 263 -0.16 -4.91 -1.19
CA ILE A 263 -0.23 -4.04 -2.35
C ILE A 263 0.97 -3.12 -2.31
N MET A 264 1.96 -3.40 -3.16
CA MET A 264 3.09 -2.51 -3.31
C MET A 264 2.86 -1.60 -4.52
N MET A 265 3.28 -0.35 -4.40
CA MET A 265 3.08 0.64 -5.44
C MET A 265 4.20 1.68 -5.48
N GLN A 266 4.27 2.42 -6.58
CA GLN A 266 5.17 3.56 -6.71
C GLN A 266 4.56 4.81 -6.08
N GLN A 267 5.41 5.79 -5.74
CA GLN A 267 4.96 7.07 -5.16
C GLN A 267 3.85 7.73 -5.98
N VAL A 268 4.00 7.80 -7.31
CA VAL A 268 2.99 8.43 -8.20
C VAL A 268 1.62 7.76 -8.12
N VAL A 269 1.59 6.46 -7.84
CA VAL A 269 0.39 5.66 -7.70
C VAL A 269 -0.21 5.88 -6.30
N ALA A 270 0.63 5.91 -5.28
CA ALA A 270 0.24 6.20 -3.90
C ALA A 270 -0.36 7.60 -3.74
N ASP A 271 0.22 8.62 -4.40
CA ASP A 271 -0.28 10.00 -4.37
C ASP A 271 -1.74 10.10 -4.84
N ARG A 272 -2.13 9.26 -5.82
CA ARG A 272 -3.51 9.19 -6.29
C ARG A 272 -4.42 8.52 -5.27
N LEU A 273 -3.98 7.43 -4.66
CA LEU A 273 -4.74 6.70 -3.65
C LEU A 273 -4.97 7.54 -2.40
N LEU A 274 -3.92 8.19 -1.89
CA LEU A 274 -3.96 9.03 -0.69
C LEU A 274 -4.72 10.34 -0.92
N GLY A 275 -4.71 10.87 -2.14
CA GLY A 275 -5.49 12.06 -2.52
C GLY A 275 -6.95 11.79 -2.89
N ASP A 276 -7.40 10.53 -2.88
CA ASP A 276 -8.75 10.16 -3.31
C ASP A 276 -9.77 10.28 -2.17
N SER A 277 -10.47 11.42 -2.13
CA SER A 277 -11.53 11.68 -1.15
C SER A 277 -12.69 10.68 -1.16
N MET A 278 -12.93 10.00 -2.29
CA MET A 278 -13.98 8.98 -2.37
C MET A 278 -13.52 7.70 -1.67
N LEU A 279 -12.32 7.21 -1.96
CA LEU A 279 -11.79 6.01 -1.31
C LEU A 279 -11.57 6.23 0.19
N ASP A 280 -11.11 7.42 0.57
CA ASP A 280 -11.01 7.83 1.96
C ASP A 280 -12.39 7.89 2.64
N GLY A 281 -13.39 8.53 2.00
CA GLY A 281 -14.76 8.61 2.49
C GLY A 281 -15.47 7.25 2.63
N MET A 282 -15.07 6.25 1.85
CA MET A 282 -15.52 4.86 1.98
C MET A 282 -14.80 4.09 3.10
N GLY A 283 -13.80 4.69 3.74
CA GLY A 283 -13.01 4.09 4.81
C GLY A 283 -11.99 3.06 4.33
N MET A 284 -11.56 3.12 3.07
CA MET A 284 -10.55 2.21 2.52
C MET A 284 -9.18 2.46 3.16
N LEU A 285 -8.76 3.73 3.21
CA LEU A 285 -7.51 4.15 3.84
C LEU A 285 -7.45 3.78 5.33
N ALA A 286 -8.58 3.84 6.03
CA ALA A 286 -8.69 3.47 7.44
C ALA A 286 -8.37 1.99 7.74
N ARG A 287 -8.35 1.12 6.72
CA ARG A 287 -8.07 -0.31 6.84
C ARG A 287 -6.72 -0.72 6.24
N MET A 288 -5.94 0.23 5.71
CA MET A 288 -4.63 -0.03 5.10
C MET A 288 -3.50 0.25 6.07
N LEU A 289 -2.65 -0.75 6.30
CA LEU A 289 -1.40 -0.61 7.03
C LEU A 289 -0.31 -0.18 6.04
N ILE A 290 -0.03 1.13 5.98
CA ILE A 290 0.85 1.74 4.96
C ILE A 290 2.27 1.95 5.49
N VAL A 291 3.29 1.59 4.69
CA VAL A 291 4.69 2.03 4.85
C VAL A 291 5.17 2.75 3.61
N ALA A 292 6.00 3.78 3.78
CA ALA A 292 6.65 4.54 2.72
C ALA A 292 8.11 4.84 3.10
N PRO A 293 8.97 3.79 3.16
CA PRO A 293 10.34 3.91 3.64
C PRO A 293 11.22 4.79 2.76
N GLU A 294 12.32 5.28 3.34
CA GLU A 294 13.39 5.90 2.57
C GLU A 294 14.02 4.90 1.60
N SER A 295 14.38 5.40 0.42
CA SER A 295 14.97 4.58 -0.64
C SER A 295 16.37 4.11 -0.24
N THR A 296 16.61 2.81 -0.37
CA THR A 296 17.96 2.21 -0.22
C THR A 296 18.74 2.19 -1.53
N ALA A 297 18.12 2.62 -2.65
CA ALA A 297 18.81 2.74 -3.93
C ALA A 297 20.00 3.70 -3.82
N GLY A 298 21.13 3.29 -4.40
CA GLY A 298 22.37 4.08 -4.40
C GLY A 298 23.26 3.87 -3.17
N SER A 299 22.74 3.37 -2.05
CA SER A 299 23.53 3.07 -0.83
C SER A 299 23.80 1.57 -0.62
N ARG A 300 23.08 0.70 -1.34
CA ARG A 300 23.23 -0.77 -1.29
C ARG A 300 24.46 -1.31 -2.02
N LEU A 301 25.66 -1.08 -1.48
CA LEU A 301 26.89 -1.75 -1.95
C LEU A 301 26.79 -3.26 -1.73
N PHE A 302 27.38 -4.04 -2.64
CA PHE A 302 27.31 -5.51 -2.60
C PHE A 302 27.76 -6.06 -1.25
N LYS A 303 26.88 -6.86 -0.62
CA LYS A 303 27.19 -7.66 0.56
C LYS A 303 27.02 -9.14 0.21
N ARG A 304 27.95 -9.98 0.66
CA ARG A 304 27.80 -11.43 0.54
C ARG A 304 26.67 -11.89 1.46
N ASP A 305 25.85 -12.81 0.97
CA ASP A 305 24.83 -13.46 1.79
C ASP A 305 25.49 -14.23 2.94
N VAL A 306 24.84 -14.22 4.10
CA VAL A 306 25.30 -14.87 5.32
C VAL A 306 24.72 -16.30 5.33
N PRO A 307 25.52 -17.38 5.49
CA PRO A 307 25.01 -18.76 5.36
C PRO A 307 23.80 -19.07 6.25
N GLU A 308 23.74 -18.46 7.44
CA GLU A 308 22.68 -18.58 8.43
C GLU A 308 21.31 -18.15 7.88
N ASN A 309 21.28 -17.18 6.95
CA ASN A 309 20.03 -16.72 6.32
C ASN A 309 19.30 -17.86 5.60
N ALA A 310 20.03 -18.84 5.05
CA ALA A 310 19.41 -19.98 4.38
C ALA A 310 18.61 -20.85 5.35
N ALA A 311 19.15 -21.12 6.54
CA ALA A 311 18.49 -21.91 7.57
C ALA A 311 17.27 -21.17 8.15
N ILE A 312 17.40 -19.87 8.42
CA ILE A 312 16.30 -19.01 8.90
C ILE A 312 15.14 -19.01 7.90
N LEU A 313 15.43 -18.77 6.62
CA LEU A 313 14.39 -18.74 5.59
C LEU A 313 13.79 -20.11 5.32
N GLN A 314 14.55 -21.20 5.51
CA GLN A 314 14.01 -22.55 5.45
C GLN A 314 13.03 -22.82 6.61
N ALA A 315 13.37 -22.41 7.84
CA ALA A 315 12.48 -22.55 9.00
C ALA A 315 11.17 -21.75 8.79
N TYR A 316 11.29 -20.49 8.36
CA TYR A 316 10.14 -19.66 7.99
C TYR A 316 9.26 -20.33 6.92
N ASN A 317 9.86 -20.83 5.84
CA ASN A 317 9.13 -21.48 4.76
C ASN A 317 8.44 -22.79 5.20
N ASN A 318 9.07 -23.56 6.08
CA ASN A 318 8.48 -24.77 6.64
C ASN A 318 7.24 -24.43 7.48
N GLN A 319 7.29 -23.38 8.30
CA GLN A 319 6.16 -22.93 9.11
C GLN A 319 4.97 -22.47 8.24
N ILE A 320 5.24 -21.63 7.22
CA ILE A 320 4.20 -21.20 6.27
C ILE A 320 3.60 -22.39 5.50
N ALA A 321 4.43 -23.31 5.04
CA ALA A 321 3.95 -24.50 4.34
C ALA A 321 3.11 -25.42 5.24
N MET A 322 3.47 -25.56 6.52
CA MET A 322 2.68 -26.30 7.50
C MET A 322 1.31 -25.65 7.69
N LEU A 323 1.26 -24.34 7.97
CA LEU A 323 0.03 -23.58 8.18
C LEU A 323 -0.92 -23.64 6.96
N LEU A 324 -0.38 -23.53 5.75
CA LEU A 324 -1.17 -23.61 4.52
C LEU A 324 -1.69 -25.02 4.22
N ARG A 325 -1.02 -26.08 4.70
CA ARG A 325 -1.43 -27.47 4.51
C ARG A 325 -2.42 -27.97 5.57
N MET A 326 -2.60 -27.22 6.66
CA MET A 326 -3.68 -27.49 7.61
C MET A 326 -5.02 -27.26 6.92
N GLU A 327 -5.93 -28.23 7.03
CA GLU A 327 -7.28 -28.08 6.47
C GLU A 327 -8.06 -27.07 7.32
N PRO A 328 -8.57 -25.97 6.74
CA PRO A 328 -9.38 -25.02 7.47
C PRO A 328 -10.69 -25.65 7.93
N ALA A 329 -11.17 -25.26 9.11
CA ALA A 329 -12.49 -25.65 9.56
C ALA A 329 -13.55 -24.99 8.67
N THR A 330 -14.44 -25.78 8.09
CA THR A 330 -15.60 -25.29 7.31
C THR A 330 -16.90 -25.91 7.79
N ASN A 331 -18.00 -25.18 7.67
CA ASN A 331 -19.34 -25.74 7.88
C ASN A 331 -19.85 -26.51 6.65
N ASN A 332 -21.08 -27.04 6.72
CA ASN A 332 -21.72 -27.83 5.66
C ASN A 332 -21.91 -27.06 4.31
N SER A 333 -21.65 -25.75 4.28
CA SER A 333 -21.80 -24.88 3.12
C SER A 333 -20.46 -24.34 2.60
N ARG A 334 -19.32 -24.97 2.97
CA ARG A 334 -17.95 -24.54 2.63
C ARG A 334 -17.57 -23.15 3.17
N GLU A 335 -18.38 -22.58 4.06
CA GLU A 335 -18.06 -21.35 4.77
C GLU A 335 -17.02 -21.65 5.85
N LEU A 336 -16.01 -20.80 5.98
CA LEU A 336 -15.01 -20.95 7.03
C LEU A 336 -15.65 -20.78 8.41
N ALA A 337 -15.25 -21.63 9.34
CA ALA A 337 -15.58 -21.55 10.75
C ALA A 337 -14.29 -21.45 11.59
N PRO A 338 -13.54 -20.32 11.50
CA PRO A 338 -12.27 -20.18 12.20
C PRO A 338 -12.46 -20.26 13.72
N ARG A 339 -11.43 -20.73 14.42
CA ARG A 339 -11.40 -20.71 15.88
C ARG A 339 -11.22 -19.28 16.36
N VAL A 340 -12.01 -18.88 17.36
CA VAL A 340 -11.91 -17.54 17.93
C VAL A 340 -10.86 -17.56 19.05
N LEU A 341 -9.84 -16.71 18.93
CA LEU A 341 -8.81 -16.48 19.95
C LEU A 341 -9.23 -15.30 20.83
N PRO A 342 -9.63 -15.52 22.09
CA PRO A 342 -9.76 -14.43 23.05
C PRO A 342 -8.37 -13.90 23.45
N LEU A 343 -8.35 -12.68 23.98
CA LEU A 343 -7.15 -12.13 24.62
C LEU A 343 -6.97 -12.78 26.00
N ASP A 344 -5.73 -13.05 26.40
CA ASP A 344 -5.46 -13.36 27.80
C ASP A 344 -5.73 -12.13 28.70
N THR A 345 -5.66 -12.31 30.03
CA THR A 345 -5.99 -11.23 30.98
C THR A 345 -5.11 -10.00 30.82
N ASP A 346 -3.80 -10.19 30.64
CA ASP A 346 -2.84 -9.08 30.57
C ASP A 346 -2.87 -8.41 29.19
N ALA A 347 -3.02 -9.19 28.11
CA ALA A 347 -3.25 -8.71 26.75
C ALA A 347 -4.56 -7.92 26.66
N SER A 348 -5.62 -8.35 27.34
CA SER A 348 -6.88 -7.62 27.40
C SER A 348 -6.70 -6.27 28.09
N ALA A 349 -5.97 -6.22 29.22
CA ALA A 349 -5.67 -4.98 29.92
C ALA A 349 -4.84 -4.02 29.05
N ALA A 350 -3.78 -4.52 28.40
CA ALA A 350 -2.95 -3.72 27.49
C ALA A 350 -3.75 -3.18 26.30
N TRP A 351 -4.62 -4.01 25.71
CA TRP A 351 -5.49 -3.61 24.60
C TRP A 351 -6.48 -2.52 25.01
N ILE A 352 -7.12 -2.63 26.18
CA ILE A 352 -8.06 -1.62 26.69
C ILE A 352 -7.36 -0.28 26.90
N ILE A 353 -6.16 -0.29 27.50
CA ILE A 353 -5.36 0.92 27.67
C ILE A 353 -5.06 1.57 26.31
N PHE A 354 -4.62 0.78 25.33
CA PHE A 354 -4.30 1.28 24.00
C PHE A 354 -5.54 1.81 23.26
N HIS A 355 -6.68 1.13 23.38
CA HIS A 355 -7.96 1.58 22.84
C HIS A 355 -8.34 2.97 23.38
N ASP A 356 -8.28 3.17 24.70
CA ASP A 356 -8.67 4.43 25.34
C ASP A 356 -7.70 5.57 25.03
N GLN A 357 -6.41 5.25 24.84
CA GLN A 357 -5.41 6.19 24.32
C GLN A 357 -5.76 6.63 22.91
N CYS A 358 -6.10 5.70 22.01
CA CYS A 358 -6.50 6.01 20.64
C CYS A 358 -7.77 6.90 20.61
N GLU A 359 -8.79 6.58 21.40
CA GLU A 359 -10.03 7.38 21.50
C GLU A 359 -9.74 8.80 22.04
N THR A 360 -8.83 8.91 23.01
CA THR A 360 -8.40 10.22 23.53
C THR A 360 -7.64 11.02 22.47
N ALA A 361 -6.80 10.36 21.67
CA ALA A 361 -5.98 10.99 20.66
C ALA A 361 -6.76 11.50 19.42
N ILE A 362 -7.98 11.02 19.19
CA ILE A 362 -8.87 11.52 18.11
C ILE A 362 -9.83 12.64 18.54
N ARG A 363 -9.74 13.10 19.80
CA ARG A 363 -10.51 14.25 20.29
C ARG A 363 -10.19 15.52 19.49
N LYS A 364 -11.02 16.55 19.65
CA LYS A 364 -10.72 17.88 19.08
C LYS A 364 -9.35 18.36 19.60
N ASN A 365 -8.43 18.65 18.68
CA ASN A 365 -7.02 18.98 18.93
C ASN A 365 -6.12 17.83 19.43
N GLY A 366 -6.57 16.58 19.36
CA GLY A 366 -5.73 15.41 19.64
C GLY A 366 -4.75 15.13 18.51
N GLU A 367 -3.69 14.37 18.82
CA GLU A 367 -2.56 14.12 17.91
C GLU A 367 -2.95 13.30 16.66
N LEU A 368 -3.97 12.43 16.78
CA LEU A 368 -4.43 11.56 15.69
C LEU A 368 -5.68 12.10 14.99
N VAL A 369 -6.11 13.33 15.29
CA VAL A 369 -7.38 13.89 14.76
C VAL A 369 -7.42 13.97 13.23
N THR A 370 -6.27 14.20 12.58
CA THR A 370 -6.15 14.33 11.12
C THR A 370 -6.30 12.99 10.41
N ILE A 371 -6.07 11.88 11.11
CA ILE A 371 -6.24 10.52 10.61
C ILE A 371 -7.32 9.77 11.40
N LYS A 372 -8.29 10.51 11.95
CA LYS A 372 -9.34 9.99 12.83
C LYS A 372 -9.99 8.68 12.34
N PRO A 373 -10.35 8.51 11.05
CA PRO A 373 -10.92 7.25 10.57
C PRO A 373 -10.01 6.03 10.77
N PHE A 374 -8.70 6.20 10.52
CA PHE A 374 -7.69 5.15 10.74
C PHE A 374 -7.43 4.95 12.23
N ALA A 375 -7.27 6.04 12.99
CA ALA A 375 -7.00 6.00 14.42
C ALA A 375 -8.12 5.31 15.22
N ALA A 376 -9.39 5.50 14.82
CA ALA A 376 -10.54 4.80 15.40
C ALA A 376 -10.51 3.26 15.18
N LYS A 377 -9.64 2.77 14.28
CA LYS A 377 -9.44 1.34 14.00
C LYS A 377 -8.10 0.81 14.52
N LEU A 378 -7.26 1.63 15.16
CA LEU A 378 -5.93 1.22 15.59
C LEU A 378 -5.92 0.05 16.56
N ALA A 379 -6.79 0.08 17.57
CA ALA A 379 -6.91 -1.03 18.51
C ALA A 379 -7.36 -2.34 17.81
N GLU A 380 -8.21 -2.24 16.80
CA GLU A 380 -8.61 -3.39 15.98
C GLU A 380 -7.45 -3.92 15.14
N HIS A 381 -6.66 -3.04 14.51
CA HIS A 381 -5.44 -3.41 13.79
C HIS A 381 -4.43 -4.10 14.71
N ALA A 382 -4.18 -3.55 15.91
CA ALA A 382 -3.27 -4.13 16.89
C ALA A 382 -3.69 -5.55 17.28
N GLY A 383 -4.99 -5.74 17.55
CA GLY A 383 -5.54 -7.05 17.88
C GLY A 383 -5.41 -8.08 16.76
N ARG A 384 -5.67 -7.67 15.50
CA ARG A 384 -5.49 -8.54 14.32
C ARG A 384 -4.03 -8.91 14.11
N LEU A 385 -3.11 -7.96 14.23
CA LEU A 385 -1.67 -8.20 14.10
C LEU A 385 -1.16 -9.14 15.19
N ALA A 386 -1.57 -8.91 16.44
CA ALA A 386 -1.23 -9.76 17.58
C ALA A 386 -1.70 -11.21 17.37
N ALA A 387 -2.93 -11.41 16.89
CA ALA A 387 -3.46 -12.73 16.60
C ALA A 387 -2.71 -13.44 15.46
N VAL A 388 -2.30 -12.70 14.42
CA VAL A 388 -1.45 -13.25 13.34
C VAL A 388 -0.11 -13.72 13.88
N LEU A 389 0.57 -12.90 14.69
CA LEU A 389 1.85 -13.26 15.31
C LEU A 389 1.70 -14.49 16.22
N THR A 390 0.63 -14.55 17.00
CA THR A 390 0.32 -15.66 17.89
C THR A 390 0.14 -16.97 17.12
N ALA A 391 -0.72 -16.99 16.10
CA ALA A 391 -1.00 -18.20 15.33
C ALA A 391 0.15 -18.63 14.41
N TYR A 392 1.00 -17.67 14.00
CA TYR A 392 2.23 -18.00 13.30
C TYR A 392 3.23 -18.70 14.22
N ASP A 393 3.38 -18.23 15.47
CA ASP A 393 4.28 -18.82 16.47
C ASP A 393 3.79 -20.21 16.93
N ASP A 394 2.54 -20.26 17.39
CA ASP A 394 1.86 -21.48 17.84
C ASP A 394 0.45 -21.58 17.21
N PRO A 395 0.28 -22.42 16.17
CA PRO A 395 -1.02 -22.62 15.52
C PRO A 395 -2.11 -23.17 16.46
N GLN A 396 -1.72 -23.76 17.60
CA GLN A 396 -2.62 -24.32 18.60
C GLN A 396 -2.86 -23.38 19.79
N ALA A 397 -2.31 -22.17 19.79
CA ALA A 397 -2.46 -21.19 20.87
C ALA A 397 -3.93 -20.90 21.15
N GLN A 398 -4.37 -21.00 22.41
CA GLN A 398 -5.79 -20.82 22.79
C GLN A 398 -6.18 -19.37 23.03
N VAL A 399 -5.21 -18.50 23.27
CA VAL A 399 -5.40 -17.09 23.58
C VAL A 399 -4.33 -16.26 22.89
N VAL A 400 -4.58 -14.97 22.68
CA VAL A 400 -3.54 -14.01 22.31
C VAL A 400 -2.78 -13.61 23.60
N PRO A 401 -1.48 -13.93 23.71
CA PRO A 401 -0.69 -13.60 24.89
C PRO A 401 -0.26 -12.13 24.93
N LEU A 402 0.11 -11.63 26.10
CA LEU A 402 0.57 -10.24 26.30
C LEU A 402 1.66 -9.82 25.30
N TRP A 403 2.73 -10.60 25.13
CA TRP A 403 3.85 -10.24 24.26
C TRP A 403 3.41 -9.99 22.80
N ALA A 404 2.43 -10.76 22.32
CA ALA A 404 1.90 -10.63 20.97
C ALA A 404 1.02 -9.39 20.87
N MET A 405 0.26 -9.07 21.91
CA MET A 405 -0.51 -7.83 21.98
C MET A 405 0.39 -6.60 22.00
N GLU A 406 1.45 -6.58 22.81
CA GLU A 406 2.43 -5.49 22.85
C GLU A 406 3.11 -5.30 21.49
N SER A 407 3.43 -6.40 20.80
CA SER A 407 3.95 -6.39 19.44
C SER A 407 2.95 -5.80 18.44
N GLY A 408 1.68 -6.22 18.52
CA GLY A 408 0.59 -5.68 17.69
C GLY A 408 0.35 -4.18 17.91
N ILE A 409 0.43 -3.71 19.16
CA ILE A 409 0.32 -2.30 19.53
C ILE A 409 1.47 -1.50 18.91
N GLN A 410 2.73 -1.92 19.11
CA GLN A 410 3.90 -1.22 18.56
C GLN A 410 3.86 -1.12 17.02
N LEU A 411 3.43 -2.19 16.35
CA LEU A 411 3.23 -2.18 14.89
C LEU A 411 2.11 -1.20 14.50
N ALA A 412 0.96 -1.25 15.18
CA ALA A 412 -0.17 -0.35 14.91
C ALA A 412 0.21 1.13 15.12
N GLU A 413 0.96 1.45 16.18
CA GLU A 413 1.50 2.79 16.44
C GLU A 413 2.44 3.25 15.32
N HIS A 414 3.34 2.38 14.85
CA HIS A 414 4.19 2.71 13.70
C HIS A 414 3.37 3.02 12.45
N TYR A 415 2.34 2.23 12.14
CA TYR A 415 1.43 2.52 11.03
C TYR A 415 0.64 3.82 11.23
N ALA A 416 0.27 4.17 12.47
CA ALA A 416 -0.37 5.45 12.79
C ALA A 416 0.57 6.64 12.50
N MET A 417 1.82 6.53 12.92
CA MET A 417 2.84 7.55 12.69
C MET A 417 3.12 7.73 11.20
N GLU A 418 3.18 6.63 10.46
CA GLU A 418 3.36 6.69 9.02
C GLU A 418 2.15 7.30 8.32
N MET A 419 0.93 6.95 8.76
CA MET A 419 -0.30 7.52 8.22
C MET A 419 -0.39 9.02 8.50
N LEU A 420 -0.02 9.47 9.71
CA LEU A 420 0.10 10.88 10.08
C LEU A 420 1.10 11.60 9.20
N ARG A 421 2.27 11.00 8.98
CA ARG A 421 3.32 11.55 8.12
C ARG A 421 2.80 11.73 6.69
N LEU A 422 2.17 10.70 6.13
CA LEU A 422 1.62 10.70 4.77
C LEU A 422 0.42 11.63 4.61
N HIS A 423 -0.41 11.82 5.63
CA HIS A 423 -1.50 12.81 5.63
C HIS A 423 -1.01 14.24 5.83
N GLY A 424 0.00 14.44 6.69
CA GLY A 424 0.59 15.73 7.00
C GLY A 424 1.49 16.27 5.89
N GLY A 425 2.04 15.40 5.05
CA GLY A 425 2.59 15.78 3.76
C GLY A 425 1.46 15.99 2.79
N ALA A 426 1.09 17.24 2.56
CA ALA A 426 0.24 17.60 1.43
C ALA A 426 0.73 16.83 0.19
N VAL A 427 -0.14 16.05 -0.46
CA VAL A 427 0.17 15.37 -1.73
C VAL A 427 0.83 16.38 -2.64
N ILE A 428 2.17 16.31 -2.78
CA ILE A 428 2.91 17.37 -3.46
C ILE A 428 2.47 17.33 -4.91
N PRO A 429 1.80 18.38 -5.41
CA PRO A 429 1.34 18.43 -6.79
C PRO A 429 2.51 18.11 -7.72
N LEU A 430 2.25 17.33 -8.78
CA LEU A 430 3.29 16.90 -9.72
C LEU A 430 4.13 18.07 -10.24
N GLU A 431 3.51 19.25 -10.40
CA GLU A 431 4.18 20.47 -10.82
C GLU A 431 5.22 20.98 -9.81
N LEU A 432 4.92 20.93 -8.50
CA LEU A 432 5.86 21.32 -7.45
C LEU A 432 7.03 20.33 -7.33
N ARG A 433 6.79 19.02 -7.49
CA ARG A 433 7.86 18.01 -7.55
C ARG A 433 8.79 18.23 -8.74
N ARG A 434 8.21 18.50 -9.91
CA ARG A 434 8.96 18.81 -11.14
C ARG A 434 9.79 20.08 -10.98
N ALA A 435 9.23 21.12 -10.36
CA ALA A 435 9.95 22.34 -10.02
C ALA A 435 11.12 22.06 -9.07
N GLN A 436 10.92 21.27 -8.01
CA GLN A 436 12.00 20.92 -7.08
C GLN A 436 13.11 20.14 -7.77
N ARG A 437 12.78 19.14 -8.60
CA ARG A 437 13.80 18.41 -9.37
C ARG A 437 14.57 19.30 -10.34
N LEU A 438 13.92 20.30 -10.93
CA LEU A 438 14.60 21.31 -11.74
C LEU A 438 15.56 22.14 -10.89
N LEU A 439 15.10 22.57 -9.71
CA LEU A 439 15.90 23.36 -8.77
C LEU A 439 17.15 22.58 -8.30
N ASP A 440 16.98 21.35 -7.81
CA ASP A 440 18.08 20.50 -7.35
C ASP A 440 19.09 20.24 -8.48
N TRP A 441 18.59 19.98 -9.69
CA TRP A 441 19.43 19.79 -10.86
C TRP A 441 20.20 21.05 -11.21
N TRP A 442 19.57 22.23 -11.11
CA TRP A 442 20.19 23.51 -11.44
C TRP A 442 21.22 23.93 -10.38
N GLN A 443 20.92 23.77 -9.09
CA GLN A 443 21.83 24.11 -7.98
C GLN A 443 23.13 23.30 -7.98
N ARG A 444 23.13 22.09 -8.57
CA ARG A 444 24.34 21.26 -8.71
C ARG A 444 25.25 21.67 -9.88
N ARG A 445 24.84 22.66 -10.67
CA ARG A 445 25.61 23.16 -11.82
C ARG A 445 26.44 24.37 -11.42
N GLU A 446 27.55 24.57 -12.14
CA GLU A 446 28.34 25.78 -12.02
C GLU A 446 27.63 27.00 -12.62
N GLU A 447 26.78 26.80 -13.65
CA GLU A 447 26.10 27.91 -14.31
C GLU A 447 24.80 28.33 -13.59
N SER A 448 24.79 29.55 -13.06
CA SER A 448 23.60 30.14 -12.44
C SER A 448 22.56 30.61 -13.46
N THR A 449 22.92 30.77 -14.73
CA THR A 449 22.03 31.29 -15.79
C THR A 449 21.78 30.24 -16.87
N LEU A 450 20.51 29.98 -17.20
CA LEU A 450 20.10 29.00 -18.21
C LEU A 450 19.02 29.57 -19.14
N HIS A 451 18.95 29.03 -20.35
CA HIS A 451 17.81 29.23 -21.24
C HIS A 451 16.97 27.94 -21.36
N LEU A 452 15.70 28.06 -21.76
CA LEU A 452 14.77 26.91 -21.83
C LEU A 452 15.32 25.70 -22.61
N ALA A 453 16.03 25.92 -23.72
CA ALA A 453 16.61 24.81 -24.48
C ALA A 453 17.69 24.01 -23.71
N ASN A 454 18.37 24.59 -22.72
CA ASN A 454 19.31 23.84 -21.86
C ASN A 454 18.55 22.85 -20.97
N ILE A 455 17.37 23.24 -20.48
CA ILE A 455 16.48 22.36 -19.73
C ILE A 455 16.01 21.21 -20.62
N TYR A 456 15.64 21.49 -21.88
CA TYR A 456 15.16 20.45 -22.80
C TYR A 456 16.24 19.41 -23.14
N GLN A 457 17.49 19.86 -23.32
CA GLN A 457 18.58 18.99 -23.76
C GLN A 457 19.26 18.26 -22.61
N LYS A 458 19.50 18.95 -21.50
CA LYS A 458 20.37 18.48 -20.40
C LYS A 458 19.62 18.31 -19.08
N GLY A 459 18.40 18.83 -18.98
CA GLY A 459 17.59 18.76 -17.77
C GLY A 459 17.07 17.35 -17.46
N PRO A 460 16.39 17.20 -16.31
CA PRO A 460 15.73 15.96 -15.90
C PRO A 460 14.81 15.41 -17.01
N PRO A 461 14.74 14.07 -17.22
CA PRO A 461 14.02 13.48 -18.35
C PRO A 461 12.58 13.97 -18.54
N GLU A 462 11.83 14.10 -17.45
CA GLU A 462 10.42 14.55 -17.44
C GLU A 462 10.22 16.06 -17.71
N LEU A 463 11.32 16.82 -17.77
CA LEU A 463 11.36 18.24 -18.09
C LEU A 463 11.97 18.50 -19.47
N ARG A 464 12.19 17.46 -20.27
CA ARG A 464 12.73 17.61 -21.63
C ARG A 464 11.70 18.10 -22.65
N ASP A 465 10.42 18.07 -22.28
CA ASP A 465 9.31 18.63 -23.05
C ASP A 465 9.01 20.09 -22.68
N ALA A 466 8.56 20.87 -23.66
CA ALA A 466 8.35 22.31 -23.49
C ALA A 466 7.29 22.66 -22.43
N LYS A 467 6.17 21.92 -22.39
CA LYS A 467 5.06 22.18 -21.45
C LYS A 467 5.47 21.98 -19.97
N PRO A 468 5.99 20.81 -19.55
CA PRO A 468 6.39 20.59 -18.16
C PRO A 468 7.56 21.47 -17.72
N ALA A 469 8.53 21.73 -18.60
CA ALA A 469 9.66 22.62 -18.29
C ALA A 469 9.20 24.05 -18.00
N ARG A 470 8.33 24.61 -18.84
CA ARG A 470 7.80 25.97 -18.64
C ARG A 470 6.97 26.08 -17.37
N ALA A 471 6.17 25.06 -17.06
CA ALA A 471 5.42 25.01 -15.81
C ALA A 471 6.35 24.98 -14.59
N ALA A 472 7.39 24.12 -14.61
CA ALA A 472 8.38 24.05 -13.53
C ALA A 472 9.13 25.37 -13.33
N VAL A 473 9.61 26.00 -14.40
CA VAL A 473 10.29 27.32 -14.31
C VAL A 473 9.36 28.38 -13.76
N LYS A 474 8.09 28.40 -14.19
CA LYS A 474 7.09 29.36 -13.68
C LYS A 474 6.92 29.23 -12.17
N VAL A 475 6.79 28.00 -11.67
CA VAL A 475 6.71 27.74 -10.22
C VAL A 475 7.96 28.24 -9.50
N LEU A 476 9.16 27.98 -10.03
CA LEU A 476 10.41 28.48 -9.43
C LEU A 476 10.48 30.01 -9.36
N ILE A 477 9.93 30.70 -10.36
CA ILE A 477 9.81 32.16 -10.36
C ILE A 477 8.82 32.63 -9.29
N GLU A 478 7.64 32.02 -9.23
CA GLU A 478 6.62 32.35 -8.22
C GLU A 478 7.10 32.16 -6.77
N HIS A 479 7.99 31.18 -6.57
CA HIS A 479 8.60 30.88 -5.27
C HIS A 479 9.91 31.63 -4.99
N GLY A 480 10.38 32.47 -5.92
CA GLY A 480 11.57 33.32 -5.74
C GLY A 480 12.91 32.61 -5.89
N TRP A 481 12.93 31.38 -6.40
CA TRP A 481 14.17 30.61 -6.62
C TRP A 481 14.87 30.95 -7.93
N VAL A 482 14.10 31.38 -8.93
CA VAL A 482 14.58 31.71 -10.27
C VAL A 482 14.00 33.05 -10.69
N GLU A 483 14.80 33.90 -11.31
CA GLU A 483 14.34 35.13 -11.94
C GLU A 483 14.41 35.01 -13.46
N ARG A 484 13.52 35.72 -14.16
CA ARG A 484 13.58 35.83 -15.62
C ARG A 484 14.42 37.05 -15.99
N LEU A 485 15.41 36.86 -16.86
CA LEU A 485 16.23 37.95 -17.38
C LEU A 485 15.60 38.58 -18.63
N GLU A 486 16.06 39.78 -18.96
CA GLU A 486 15.57 40.56 -20.10
C GLU A 486 15.72 39.79 -21.43
N PRO A 487 14.73 39.87 -22.34
CA PRO A 487 14.83 39.27 -23.66
C PRO A 487 16.06 39.77 -24.41
N GLY A 488 16.82 38.86 -25.02
CA GLY A 488 18.05 39.20 -25.74
C GLY A 488 19.32 39.12 -24.89
N THR A 489 19.21 38.77 -23.60
CA THR A 489 20.37 38.43 -22.77
C THR A 489 21.24 37.36 -23.46
N GLU A 490 22.54 37.64 -23.56
CA GLU A 490 23.49 36.70 -24.16
C GLU A 490 23.84 35.59 -23.18
N VAL A 491 23.61 34.35 -23.61
CA VAL A 491 23.99 33.13 -22.88
C VAL A 491 24.65 32.19 -23.88
N GLU A 492 25.83 31.69 -23.54
CA GLU A 492 26.66 30.88 -24.45
C GLU A 492 26.99 31.62 -25.78
N GLY A 493 27.22 32.94 -25.70
CA GLY A 493 27.63 33.78 -26.83
C GLY A 493 26.54 34.04 -27.87
N LYS A 494 25.26 33.82 -27.53
CA LYS A 494 24.11 34.13 -28.41
C LYS A 494 22.98 34.81 -27.63
N PRO A 495 22.27 35.78 -28.23
CA PRO A 495 21.09 36.38 -27.61
C PRO A 495 19.95 35.35 -27.56
N ARG A 496 19.31 35.22 -26.39
CA ARG A 496 18.23 34.26 -26.16
C ARG A 496 16.95 34.97 -25.72
N LYS A 497 15.80 34.45 -26.15
CA LYS A 497 14.47 35.03 -25.86
C LYS A 497 13.97 34.74 -24.44
N ASP A 498 14.29 33.54 -23.94
CA ASP A 498 13.85 33.07 -22.63
C ASP A 498 15.07 32.63 -21.83
N VAL A 499 15.57 33.54 -20.99
CA VAL A 499 16.73 33.34 -20.10
C VAL A 499 16.30 33.51 -18.66
N PHE A 500 16.86 32.69 -17.79
CA PHE A 500 16.51 32.61 -16.40
C PHE A 500 17.78 32.48 -15.56
N ARG A 501 17.80 33.06 -14.37
CA ARG A 501 18.93 33.01 -13.44
C ARG A 501 18.46 32.46 -12.09
N LEU A 502 19.27 31.60 -11.49
CA LEU A 502 19.09 31.11 -10.14
C LEU A 502 19.42 32.24 -9.15
N VAL A 503 18.47 32.55 -8.26
CA VAL A 503 18.64 33.60 -7.25
C VAL A 503 19.59 33.08 -6.18
N ALA A 504 20.63 33.86 -5.84
CA ALA A 504 21.69 33.48 -4.89
C ALA A 504 21.16 33.26 -3.47
#